data_AF-U1QA36-F1
#
_entry.id   AF-U1QA36-F1
#
_cell.length_a   1.000
_cell.length_b   1.000
_cell.length_c   1.000
_cell.angle_alpha   90.00
_cell.angle_beta   90.00
_cell.angle_gamma   90.00
#
_symmetry.space_group_name_H-M   'P 1'
#
loop_
_entity.id
_entity.type
_entity.pdbx_description
1 polymer ?
#
loop_
_entity_poly.entity_id
_entity_poly.type
_entity_poly.pdbx_seq_one_letter_code
_entity_poly.pdbx_strand_id
1 'polypeptide(L)'
;MGERPNDESDAPDTASRSPRKVGRIKQTKFRPLTPEQRQQVIDLYRVGVPVKEIVRQTGVNRSTVYRLRGQAGLERYHRFTDDDRAQAILLRQQGLTIAEIAKRLGFSGMTIGRHLAAAREE
;
A
#
# COMPACT_ATOMS: atom_id res chain seq x y z
N MET A 1 -31.42 32.76 -51.57
CA MET A 1 -31.09 32.22 -50.24
C MET A 1 -29.93 31.24 -50.45
N GLY A 2 -28.65 31.52 -50.22
CA GLY A 2 -27.94 32.54 -49.47
C GLY A 2 -26.64 31.88 -49.04
N GLU A 3 -25.64 31.84 -49.92
CA GLU A 3 -24.27 31.43 -49.57
C GLU A 3 -23.70 32.43 -48.57
N ARG A 4 -23.07 31.94 -47.50
CA ARG A 4 -22.17 32.73 -46.65
C ARG A 4 -20.89 31.94 -46.43
N PRO A 5 -19.74 32.40 -46.96
CA PRO A 5 -18.44 31.94 -46.52
C PRO A 5 -18.02 32.75 -45.28
N ASN A 6 -17.26 32.13 -44.38
CA ASN A 6 -16.40 32.71 -43.34
C ASN A 6 -15.49 31.52 -42.95
N ASP A 7 -14.27 31.39 -43.45
CA ASP A 7 -13.09 32.24 -43.27
C ASP A 7 -12.79 32.56 -41.79
N GLU A 8 -11.74 31.89 -41.33
CA GLU A 8 -10.75 32.35 -40.35
C GLU A 8 -11.20 32.64 -38.91
N SER A 9 -10.72 31.82 -37.95
CA SER A 9 -9.71 32.31 -36.99
C SER A 9 -9.30 31.23 -36.00
N ASP A 10 -8.02 30.90 -36.13
CA ASP A 10 -7.13 30.29 -35.15
C ASP A 10 -7.22 31.03 -33.80
N ALA A 11 -7.65 30.34 -32.74
CA ALA A 11 -7.38 30.75 -31.37
C ALA A 11 -7.30 29.49 -30.50
N PRO A 12 -6.10 28.97 -30.20
CA PRO A 12 -5.97 28.01 -29.12
C PRO A 12 -6.25 28.77 -27.80
N ASP A 13 -7.43 28.57 -27.24
CA ASP A 13 -7.74 28.95 -25.85
C ASP A 13 -7.00 28.00 -24.92
N THR A 14 -5.68 28.18 -24.86
CA THR A 14 -4.79 27.49 -23.93
C THR A 14 -3.93 28.55 -23.28
N ALA A 15 -4.59 29.49 -22.60
CA ALA A 15 -3.91 30.37 -21.65
C ALA A 15 -3.24 29.47 -20.61
N SER A 16 -1.94 29.23 -20.81
CA SER A 16 -1.07 28.50 -19.90
C SER A 16 -1.12 29.20 -18.55
N ARG A 17 -1.95 28.65 -17.65
CA ARG A 17 -2.09 29.15 -16.29
C ARG A 17 -0.77 28.90 -15.58
N SER A 18 0.05 29.94 -15.46
CA SER A 18 1.33 29.91 -14.75
C SER A 18 1.18 29.20 -13.40
N PRO A 19 2.09 28.27 -13.03
CA PRO A 19 1.97 27.52 -11.80
C PRO A 19 1.96 28.49 -10.62
N ARG A 20 0.83 28.54 -9.91
CA ARG A 20 0.64 29.41 -8.76
C ARG A 20 1.66 29.02 -7.69
N LYS A 21 2.72 29.82 -7.50
CA LYS A 21 3.71 29.62 -6.42
C LYS A 21 3.00 29.75 -5.08
N VAL A 22 2.73 28.63 -4.42
CA VAL A 22 2.17 28.61 -3.07
C VAL A 22 3.28 28.98 -2.08
N GLY A 23 2.99 29.90 -1.16
CA GLY A 23 3.95 30.31 -0.12
C GLY A 23 4.41 29.14 0.76
N ARG A 24 5.56 29.30 1.42
CA ARG A 24 6.13 28.28 2.33
C ARG A 24 5.11 27.93 3.41
N ILE A 25 4.77 26.65 3.51
CA ILE A 25 3.78 26.15 4.46
C ILE A 25 4.24 26.46 5.89
N LYS A 26 3.51 27.33 6.60
CA LYS A 26 3.85 27.84 7.94
C LYS A 26 3.61 26.80 9.05
N GLN A 27 2.76 25.83 8.78
CA GLN A 27 2.38 24.77 9.72
C GLN A 27 3.32 23.58 9.53
N THR A 28 4.13 23.28 10.55
CA THR A 28 5.09 22.16 10.54
C THR A 28 4.44 20.81 10.29
N LYS A 29 3.18 20.61 10.74
CA LYS A 29 2.37 19.41 10.47
C LYS A 29 1.98 19.21 9.00
N PHE A 30 1.96 20.28 8.20
CA PHE A 30 1.68 20.23 6.76
C PHE A 30 2.96 20.32 5.92
N ARG A 31 4.14 20.33 6.57
CA ARG A 31 5.42 20.34 5.86
C ARG A 31 5.55 19.02 5.11
N PRO A 32 5.83 19.05 3.80
CA PRO A 32 5.96 17.82 3.02
C PRO A 32 7.09 16.99 3.61
N LEU A 33 6.83 15.71 3.87
CA LEU A 33 7.85 14.74 4.27
C LEU A 33 9.01 14.81 3.27
N THR A 34 10.24 14.87 3.78
CA THR A 34 11.44 14.82 2.93
C THR A 34 11.45 13.51 2.15
N PRO A 35 11.94 13.49 0.90
CA PRO A 35 12.04 12.27 0.11
C PRO A 35 12.84 11.19 0.85
N GLU A 36 13.86 11.59 1.62
CA GLU A 36 14.67 10.70 2.46
C GLU A 36 13.85 9.98 3.54
N GLN A 37 13.00 10.71 4.26
CA GLN A 37 12.11 10.10 5.26
C GLN A 37 11.11 9.13 4.64
N ARG A 38 10.65 9.40 3.42
CA ARG A 38 9.76 8.49 2.69
C ARG A 38 10.50 7.21 2.34
N GLN A 39 11.72 7.33 1.83
CA GLN A 39 12.55 6.20 1.46
C GLN A 39 12.90 5.35 2.68
N GLN A 40 13.21 5.97 3.82
CA GLN A 40 13.45 5.28 5.08
C GLN A 40 12.23 4.47 5.55
N VAL A 41 11.02 5.04 5.46
CA VAL A 41 9.78 4.31 5.78
C VAL A 41 9.58 3.10 4.86
N ILE A 42 9.82 3.27 3.56
CA ILE A 42 9.70 2.20 2.55
C ILE A 42 10.72 1.09 2.82
N ASP A 43 11.97 1.46 3.11
CA ASP A 43 13.05 0.52 3.40
C ASP A 43 12.76 -0.28 4.67
N LEU A 44 12.38 0.39 5.76
CA LEU A 44 11.97 -0.26 7.01
C LEU A 44 10.77 -1.20 6.80
N TYR A 45 9.82 -0.82 5.94
CA TYR A 45 8.69 -1.69 5.61
C TYR A 45 9.13 -2.90 4.78
N ARG A 46 10.11 -2.73 3.88
CA ARG A 46 10.65 -3.78 3.03
C ARG A 46 11.44 -4.83 3.81
N VAL A 47 12.19 -4.42 4.84
CA VAL A 47 12.89 -5.34 5.75
C VAL A 47 11.94 -6.00 6.78
N GLY A 48 10.63 -5.75 6.71
CA GLY A 48 9.63 -6.40 7.55
C GLY A 48 9.48 -5.81 8.95
N VAL A 49 9.97 -4.59 9.19
CA VAL A 49 9.79 -3.92 10.49
C VAL A 49 8.30 -3.61 10.67
N PRO A 50 7.71 -3.91 11.84
CA PRO A 50 6.30 -3.64 12.08
C PRO A 50 6.01 -2.14 12.03
N VAL A 51 4.89 -1.76 11.40
CA VAL A 51 4.47 -0.36 11.21
C VAL A 51 4.48 0.44 12.52
N LYS A 52 4.18 -0.19 13.66
CA LYS A 52 4.24 0.47 14.98
C LYS A 52 5.65 0.97 15.31
N GLU A 53 6.66 0.18 14.98
CA GLU A 53 8.06 0.52 15.24
C GLU A 53 8.58 1.52 14.21
N ILE A 54 8.17 1.39 12.94
CA ILE A 54 8.44 2.40 11.89
C ILE A 54 7.96 3.78 12.32
N VAL A 55 6.73 3.87 12.84
CA VAL A 55 6.14 5.14 13.34
C VAL A 55 6.96 5.72 14.49
N ARG A 56 7.46 4.87 15.39
CA ARG A 56 8.26 5.30 16.54
C ARG A 56 9.64 5.82 16.13
N GLN A 57 10.28 5.18 15.15
CA GLN A 57 11.62 5.55 14.67
C GLN A 57 11.59 6.78 13.76
N THR A 58 10.60 6.86 12.87
CA THR A 58 10.54 7.94 11.85
C THR A 58 9.66 9.12 12.26
N GLY A 59 8.83 8.96 13.31
CA GLY A 59 7.83 9.97 13.71
C GLY A 59 6.69 10.12 12.70
N VAL A 60 6.63 9.25 11.68
CA VAL A 60 5.64 9.31 10.60
C VAL A 60 4.36 8.62 11.04
N ASN A 61 3.20 9.27 10.84
CA ASN A 61 1.91 8.70 11.21
C ASN A 61 1.63 7.38 10.45
N ARG A 62 0.98 6.41 11.11
CA ARG A 62 0.54 5.13 10.51
C ARG A 62 -0.16 5.31 9.16
N SER A 63 -1.06 6.29 9.06
CA SER A 63 -1.78 6.57 7.81
C SER A 63 -0.85 6.99 6.68
N THR A 64 0.19 7.77 7.01
CA THR A 64 1.23 8.16 6.05
C THR A 64 2.08 6.96 5.65
N VAL A 65 2.41 6.05 6.58
CA VAL A 65 3.13 4.79 6.25
C VAL A 65 2.32 3.95 5.25
N TYR A 66 1.01 3.77 5.48
CA TYR A 66 0.16 3.02 4.53
C TYR A 66 0.03 3.72 3.17
N ARG A 67 -0.04 5.05 3.14
CA ARG A 67 -0.05 5.82 1.90
C ARG A 67 1.27 5.68 1.14
N LEU A 68 2.39 5.81 1.82
CA LEU A 68 3.73 5.66 1.24
C LEU A 68 3.96 4.23 0.72
N ARG A 69 3.51 3.23 1.48
CA ARG A 69 3.50 1.83 1.02
C ARG A 69 2.73 1.69 -0.30
N GLY A 70 1.52 2.23 -0.38
CA GLY A 70 0.71 2.21 -1.60
C GLY A 70 1.37 2.94 -2.78
N GLN A 71 2.01 4.08 -2.53
CA GLN A 71 2.76 4.83 -3.54
C GLN A 71 4.02 4.09 -4.01
N ALA A 72 4.65 3.33 -3.14
CA ALA A 72 5.84 2.53 -3.45
C ALA A 72 5.52 1.18 -4.10
N GLY A 73 4.24 0.86 -4.32
CA GLY A 73 3.82 -0.45 -4.84
C GLY A 73 4.16 -1.61 -3.91
N LEU A 74 4.46 -1.34 -2.63
CA LEU A 74 4.81 -2.36 -1.67
C LEU A 74 3.56 -3.14 -1.27
N GLU A 75 3.65 -4.48 -1.36
CA GLU A 75 2.56 -5.34 -0.94
C GLU A 75 2.29 -5.21 0.56
N ARG A 76 1.04 -5.41 0.94
CA ARG A 76 0.67 -5.43 2.35
C ARG A 76 1.34 -6.63 2.99
N TYR A 77 2.22 -6.40 3.94
CA TYR A 77 2.82 -7.47 4.72
C TYR A 77 1.71 -8.33 5.33
N HIS A 78 1.83 -9.63 5.11
CA HIS A 78 1.00 -10.68 5.71
C HIS A 78 -0.44 -10.76 5.21
N ARG A 79 -0.62 -10.87 3.89
CA ARG A 79 -1.80 -11.59 3.38
C ARG A 79 -1.47 -13.07 3.40
N PHE A 80 -2.43 -13.87 3.90
CA PHE A 80 -2.40 -15.31 3.73
C PHE A 80 -2.48 -15.59 2.22
N THR A 81 -1.36 -15.99 1.62
CA THR A 81 -1.26 -16.25 0.18
C THR A 81 -1.72 -17.67 -0.14
N ASP A 82 -1.87 -17.96 -1.43
CA ASP A 82 -2.22 -19.32 -1.86
C ASP A 82 -1.06 -20.31 -1.60
N ASP A 83 0.19 -19.83 -1.61
CA ASP A 83 1.36 -20.62 -1.20
C ASP A 83 1.27 -20.98 0.30
N ASP A 84 0.92 -20.01 1.16
CA ASP A 84 0.65 -20.27 2.59
C ASP A 84 -0.51 -21.27 2.79
N ARG A 85 -1.51 -21.25 1.90
CA ARG A 85 -2.61 -22.22 1.91
C ARG A 85 -2.12 -23.61 1.57
N ALA A 86 -1.34 -23.77 0.51
CA ALA A 86 -0.76 -25.05 0.10
C ALA A 86 0.14 -25.62 1.21
N GLN A 87 0.98 -24.78 1.81
CA GLN A 87 1.82 -25.16 2.96
C GLN A 87 0.97 -25.57 4.16
N ALA A 88 -0.09 -24.82 4.50
CA ALA A 88 -0.99 -25.17 5.59
C ALA A 88 -1.70 -26.51 5.37
N ILE A 89 -2.12 -26.81 4.13
CA ILE A 89 -2.76 -28.09 3.76
C ILE A 89 -1.75 -29.23 3.89
N LEU A 90 -0.53 -29.06 3.37
CA LEU A 90 0.53 -30.07 3.44
C LEU A 90 0.90 -30.39 4.90
N LEU A 91 1.07 -29.37 5.74
CA LEU A 91 1.31 -29.56 7.17
C LEU A 91 0.12 -30.24 7.86
N ARG A 92 -1.12 -29.98 7.42
CA ARG A 92 -2.30 -30.67 7.96
C ARG A 92 -2.38 -32.12 7.54
N GLN A 93 -1.95 -32.47 6.32
CA GLN A 93 -1.82 -33.85 5.85
C GLN A 93 -0.74 -34.62 6.61
N GLN A 94 0.32 -33.93 7.05
CA GLN A 94 1.34 -34.47 7.95
C GLN A 94 0.85 -34.69 9.40
N GLY A 95 -0.42 -34.35 9.71
CA GLY A 95 -1.02 -34.57 11.02
C GLY A 95 -0.76 -33.45 12.04
N LEU A 96 -0.15 -32.33 11.65
CA LEU A 96 0.08 -31.20 12.55
C LEU A 96 -1.23 -30.50 12.93
N THR A 97 -1.29 -30.01 14.17
CA THR A 97 -2.45 -29.26 14.67
C THR A 97 -2.49 -27.85 14.08
N ILE A 98 -3.68 -27.24 14.04
CA ILE A 98 -3.86 -25.86 13.55
C ILE A 98 -2.96 -24.87 14.30
N ALA A 99 -2.79 -25.08 15.61
CA ALA A 99 -1.93 -24.25 16.46
C ALA A 99 -0.45 -24.35 16.07
N GLU A 100 0.04 -25.55 15.74
CA GLU A 100 1.41 -25.75 15.29
C GLU A 100 1.65 -25.20 13.89
N ILE A 101 0.69 -25.39 12.98
CA ILE A 101 0.73 -24.81 11.63
C ILE A 101 0.76 -23.28 11.72
N ALA A 102 -0.08 -22.69 12.57
CA ALA A 102 -0.11 -21.26 12.83
C ALA A 102 1.23 -20.75 13.37
N LYS A 103 1.84 -21.47 14.31
CA LYS A 103 3.17 -21.14 14.83
C LYS A 103 4.26 -21.22 13.76
N ARG A 104 4.16 -22.20 12.85
CA ARG A 104 5.15 -22.46 11.79
C ARG A 104 5.06 -21.48 10.63
N LEU A 105 3.84 -21.07 10.25
CA LEU A 105 3.59 -20.09 9.19
C LEU A 105 3.51 -18.64 9.73
N GLY A 106 3.55 -18.44 11.04
CA GLY A 106 3.47 -17.11 11.65
C GLY A 106 2.09 -16.44 11.52
N PHE A 107 1.02 -17.23 11.34
CA PHE A 107 -0.36 -16.73 11.31
C PHE A 107 -1.10 -17.05 12.61
N SER A 108 -2.28 -16.44 12.79
CA SER A 108 -3.16 -16.85 13.88
C SER A 108 -3.80 -18.20 13.57
N GLY A 109 -4.03 -19.02 14.59
CA GLY A 109 -4.77 -20.28 14.45
C GLY A 109 -6.15 -20.09 13.83
N MET A 110 -6.79 -18.94 14.08
CA MET A 110 -8.07 -18.59 13.46
C MET A 110 -7.96 -18.32 11.97
N THR A 111 -6.88 -17.69 11.51
CA THR A 111 -6.58 -17.48 10.07
C THR A 111 -6.41 -18.83 9.38
N ILE A 112 -5.54 -19.69 9.93
CA ILE A 112 -5.30 -21.03 9.38
C ILE A 112 -6.59 -21.86 9.38
N GLY A 113 -7.33 -21.88 10.49
CA GLY A 113 -8.59 -22.60 10.61
C GLY A 113 -9.62 -22.16 9.58
N ARG A 114 -9.77 -20.86 9.35
CA ARG A 114 -10.68 -20.32 8.32
C ARG A 114 -10.29 -20.77 6.91
N HIS A 115 -9.00 -20.76 6.59
CA HIS A 115 -8.51 -21.14 5.27
C HIS A 115 -8.51 -22.66 5.04
N LEU A 116 -8.24 -23.46 6.07
CA LEU A 116 -8.32 -24.92 6.00
C LEU A 116 -9.77 -25.43 5.98
N ALA A 117 -10.70 -24.73 6.64
CA ALA A 117 -12.12 -25.06 6.56
C ALA A 117 -12.66 -24.81 5.14
N ALA A 118 -12.32 -23.67 4.53
CA ALA A 118 -12.68 -23.38 3.14
C ALA A 118 -12.10 -24.39 2.15
N ALA A 119 -10.92 -24.96 2.42
CA ALA A 119 -10.29 -25.98 1.58
C ALA A 119 -10.85 -27.40 1.76
N ARG A 120 -11.77 -27.63 2.71
CA ARG A 120 -12.45 -28.92 2.92
C ARG A 120 -13.83 -29.00 2.27
N GLU A 121 -14.37 -27.87 1.81
CA GLU A 121 -15.69 -27.80 1.16
C GLU A 121 -15.62 -27.79 -0.39
N GLU A 122 -14.41 -27.82 -0.96
CA GLU A 122 -14.15 -28.20 -2.37
C GLU A 122 -13.81 -29.69 -2.47
#